data_AF-A0AAU0HH34-F1
#
_entry.id   AF-A0AAU0HH34-F1
#
_cell.length_a   1.000
_cell.length_b   1.000
_cell.length_c   1.000
_cell.angle_alpha   90.00
_cell.angle_beta   90.00
_cell.angle_gamma   90.00
#
_symmetry.space_group_name_H-M   'P 1'
#
loop_
_entity.id
_entity.type
_entity.pdbx_description
1 polymer ?
#
loop_
_entity_poly.entity_id
_entity_poly.type
_entity_poly.pdbx_seq_one_letter_code
_entity_poly.pdbx_strand_id
1 'polypeptide(L)'
;MSNPYGTFHVVFYEPNPGGAYDPAELRDLDIEAAITIPSVGDYVYDTRAGKLPIAYKVKSRHFDPAGGRVGVVIEQVDQVENSPFL
;
A
#
# COMPACT_ATOMS: atom_id res chain seq x y z
N MET A 1 -0.07 23.24 -17.26
CA MET A 1 -0.79 23.33 -15.98
C MET A 1 -0.11 22.36 -15.02
N SER A 2 0.67 22.88 -14.07
CA SER A 2 1.27 22.10 -12.98
C SER A 2 0.16 21.70 -12.01
N ASN A 3 0.08 20.41 -11.67
CA ASN A 3 -0.86 19.93 -10.65
C ASN A 3 -0.55 20.66 -9.32
N PRO A 4 -1.49 21.44 -8.74
CA PRO A 4 -1.21 22.22 -7.53
C PRO A 4 -1.02 21.36 -6.26
N TYR A 5 -1.22 20.03 -6.36
CA TYR A 5 -1.24 19.13 -5.21
C TYR A 5 0.02 18.30 -4.99
N GLY A 6 1.01 18.37 -5.88
CA GLY A 6 2.19 17.49 -5.83
C GLY A 6 1.82 16.01 -6.04
N THR A 7 2.74 15.23 -6.59
CA THR A 7 2.61 13.76 -6.52
C THR A 7 3.07 13.31 -5.14
N PHE A 8 2.41 12.32 -4.53
CA PHE A 8 2.87 11.74 -3.28
C PHE A 8 3.66 10.47 -3.55
N HIS A 9 4.73 10.25 -2.78
CA HIS A 9 5.36 8.95 -2.68
C HIS A 9 4.60 8.10 -1.66
N VAL A 10 3.90 7.07 -2.12
CA VAL A 10 3.14 6.15 -1.28
C VAL A 10 3.99 4.93 -0.98
N VAL A 11 4.18 4.64 0.31
CA VAL A 11 4.97 3.49 0.77
C VAL A 11 4.12 2.56 1.61
N PHE A 12 4.19 1.26 1.32
CA PHE A 12 3.37 0.25 1.97
C PHE A 12 4.12 -0.47 3.08
N TYR A 13 3.42 -0.76 4.16
CA TYR A 13 3.97 -1.42 5.35
C TYR A 13 3.08 -2.57 5.79
N GLU A 14 3.68 -3.73 6.03
CA GLU A 14 3.05 -4.89 6.63
C GLU A 14 3.43 -4.98 8.12
N PRO A 15 2.47 -5.18 9.04
CA PRO A 15 2.76 -5.46 10.45
C PRO A 15 3.71 -6.66 10.59
N ASN A 16 4.83 -6.46 11.28
CA ASN A 16 5.84 -7.52 11.46
C ASN A 16 6.31 -7.56 12.93
N PRO A 17 5.39 -7.90 13.87
CA PRO A 17 5.66 -7.80 15.28
C PRO A 17 6.83 -8.69 15.70
N GLY A 18 7.87 -8.07 16.26
CA GLY A 18 9.09 -8.77 16.71
C GLY A 18 10.10 -9.07 15.60
N GLY A 19 9.84 -8.64 14.37
CA GLY A 19 10.81 -8.68 13.27
C GLY A 19 11.87 -7.58 13.39
N ALA A 20 12.93 -7.69 12.58
CA ALA A 20 14.01 -6.69 12.53
C ALA A 20 13.55 -5.31 12.04
N TYR A 21 12.43 -5.28 11.30
CA TYR A 21 11.77 -4.08 10.80
C TYR A 21 10.28 -4.21 11.10
N ASP A 22 9.80 -3.49 12.12
CA ASP A 22 8.40 -3.44 12.52
C ASP A 22 7.88 -1.98 12.49
N PRO A 23 6.96 -1.64 11.58
CA PRO A 23 6.41 -2.50 10.52
C PRO A 23 7.40 -2.67 9.35
N ALA A 24 7.24 -3.76 8.58
CA ALA A 24 8.10 -4.08 7.44
C ALA A 24 7.64 -3.37 6.16
N GLU A 25 8.56 -2.71 5.45
CA GLU A 25 8.26 -2.03 4.18
C GLU A 25 8.11 -3.02 3.02
N LEU A 26 7.03 -2.89 2.25
CA LEU A 26 6.74 -3.69 1.06
C LEU A 26 6.99 -2.88 -0.22
N ARG A 27 8.29 -2.72 -0.53
CA ARG A 27 8.77 -1.89 -1.66
C ARG A 27 8.18 -2.22 -3.02
N ASP A 28 7.78 -3.47 -3.23
CA ASP A 28 7.18 -3.91 -4.50
C ASP A 28 5.79 -3.29 -4.73
N LEU A 29 5.15 -2.74 -3.69
CA LEU A 29 3.87 -2.05 -3.79
C LEU A 29 4.02 -0.53 -3.85
N ASP A 30 5.21 0.03 -3.62
CA ASP A 30 5.42 1.47 -3.50
C ASP A 30 5.08 2.22 -4.80
N ILE A 31 4.53 3.42 -4.66
CA ILE A 31 4.09 4.27 -5.77
C ILE A 31 4.80 5.62 -5.65
N GLU A 32 5.85 5.81 -6.44
CA GLU A 32 6.69 7.02 -6.44
C GLU A 32 5.94 8.31 -6.83
N ALA A 33 4.94 8.19 -7.69
CA ALA A 33 4.19 9.32 -8.23
C ALA A 33 2.67 9.09 -8.16
N ALA A 34 2.16 8.87 -6.95
CA ALA A 34 0.75 8.57 -6.74
C ALA A 34 -0.11 9.83 -6.96
N ILE A 35 -1.07 9.71 -7.87
CA ILE A 35 -2.17 10.68 -8.06
C ILE A 35 -3.36 10.39 -7.14
N THR A 36 -3.48 9.13 -6.71
CA THR A 36 -4.52 8.64 -5.81
C THR A 36 -3.85 7.80 -4.73
N ILE A 37 -4.31 7.97 -3.50
CA ILE A 37 -3.81 7.22 -2.34
C ILE A 37 -4.91 6.26 -1.93
N PRO A 38 -4.63 4.94 -1.82
CA PRO A 38 -5.60 3.97 -1.36
C PRO A 38 -6.27 4.37 -0.03
N SER A 39 -7.57 4.17 0.03
CA SER A 39 -8.39 4.45 1.21
C SER A 39 -8.36 3.27 2.18
N VAL A 40 -8.66 3.54 3.45
CA VAL A 40 -8.86 2.46 4.43
C VAL A 40 -10.02 1.57 3.97
N GLY A 41 -9.78 0.27 3.90
CA GLY A 41 -10.71 -0.73 3.39
C GLY A 41 -10.49 -1.12 1.92
N ASP A 42 -9.72 -0.33 1.16
CA ASP A 42 -9.35 -0.70 -0.22
C ASP A 42 -8.43 -1.93 -0.22
N TYR A 43 -8.43 -2.63 -1.35
CA TYR A 43 -7.55 -3.77 -1.60
C TYR A 43 -6.44 -3.36 -2.57
N VAL A 44 -5.20 -3.67 -2.20
CA VAL A 44 -4.03 -3.56 -3.07
C VAL A 44 -3.51 -4.96 -3.37
N TYR A 45 -2.99 -5.14 -4.58
CA TYR A 45 -2.59 -6.46 -5.07
C TYR A 45 -1.14 -6.43 -5.47
N ASP A 46 -0.38 -7.38 -4.93
CA ASP A 46 0.95 -7.70 -5.44
C ASP A 46 0.78 -8.65 -6.63
N THR A 47 1.06 -8.14 -7.83
CA THR A 47 0.90 -8.84 -9.11
C THR A 47 2.23 -9.31 -9.69
N ARG A 48 3.27 -9.48 -8.86
CA ARG A 48 4.59 -9.95 -9.32
C ARG A 48 4.48 -11.22 -10.17
N ALA A 49 5.11 -11.18 -11.35
CA ALA A 49 5.10 -12.28 -12.31
C ALA A 49 5.66 -13.57 -11.70
N GLY A 50 4.93 -14.68 -11.88
CA GLY A 50 5.35 -16.01 -11.42
C GLY A 50 4.96 -16.37 -9.98
N LYS A 51 4.19 -15.51 -9.29
CA LYS A 51 3.58 -15.82 -7.98
C LYS A 51 2.05 -15.74 -8.07
N LEU A 52 1.36 -16.41 -7.15
CA LEU A 52 -0.08 -16.19 -6.96
C LEU A 52 -0.29 -14.74 -6.49
N PRO A 53 -1.31 -14.02 -7.01
CA PRO A 53 -1.60 -12.67 -6.55
C PRO A 53 -1.88 -12.67 -5.06
N ILE A 54 -1.16 -11.82 -4.32
CA ILE A 54 -1.41 -11.62 -2.89
C ILE A 54 -2.22 -10.34 -2.75
N ALA A 55 -3.38 -10.44 -2.11
CA ALA A 55 -4.23 -9.31 -1.81
C ALA A 55 -3.93 -8.80 -0.40
N TYR A 56 -3.84 -7.49 -0.25
CA TYR A 56 -3.69 -6.83 1.04
C TYR A 56 -4.79 -5.80 1.22
N LYS A 57 -5.33 -5.72 2.43
CA LYS A 57 -6.34 -4.73 2.81
C LYS A 57 -5.68 -3.54 3.49
N VAL A 58 -6.04 -2.34 3.09
CA VAL A 58 -5.55 -1.11 3.71
C VAL A 58 -6.19 -0.90 5.08
N LYS A 59 -5.35 -0.80 6.11
CA LYS A 59 -5.75 -0.65 7.51
C LYS A 59 -5.65 0.78 8.01
N SER A 60 -4.56 1.47 7.66
CA SER A 60 -4.35 2.88 8.03
C SER A 60 -3.49 3.61 7.01
N ARG A 61 -3.49 4.93 7.10
CA ARG A 61 -2.72 5.84 6.24
C ARG A 61 -2.20 7.02 7.06
N HIS A 62 -0.94 7.36 6.85
CA HIS A 62 -0.20 8.38 7.57
C HIS A 62 0.39 9.37 6.55
N PHE A 63 -0.05 10.63 6.63
CA PHE A 63 0.37 11.67 5.69
C PHE A 63 1.55 12.44 6.26
N ASP A 64 2.64 12.52 5.49
CA ASP A 64 3.76 13.42 5.71
C ASP A 64 3.80 14.46 4.57
N PRO A 65 3.05 15.56 4.69
CA PRO A 65 3.00 16.60 3.67
C PRO A 65 4.31 17.37 3.53
N ALA A 66 5.18 17.37 4.56
CA ALA A 66 6.48 18.05 4.50
C ALA A 66 7.48 17.23 3.67
N GLY A 67 7.44 15.91 3.78
CA GLY A 67 8.25 14.98 2.99
C GLY A 67 7.63 14.57 1.65
N GLY A 68 6.39 14.99 1.35
CA GLY A 68 5.65 14.55 0.16
C GLY A 68 5.37 13.04 0.15
N ARG A 69 5.26 12.43 1.33
CA ARG A 69 5.17 10.96 1.51
C ARG A 69 3.87 10.57 2.20
N VAL A 70 3.37 9.39 1.88
CA VAL A 70 2.26 8.76 2.59
C VAL A 70 2.62 7.32 2.93
N GLY A 71 2.61 6.99 4.22
CA GLY A 71 2.75 5.61 4.68
C GLY A 71 1.39 4.93 4.75
N VAL A 72 1.27 3.73 4.19
CA VAL A 72 0.04 2.94 4.17
C VAL A 72 0.30 1.61 4.87
N VAL A 73 -0.42 1.35 5.96
CA VAL A 73 -0.34 0.05 6.64
C VAL A 73 -1.36 -0.88 6.03
N ILE A 74 -0.91 -2.05 5.62
CA ILE A 74 -1.69 -3.08 4.94
C ILE A 74 -1.62 -4.41 5.69
N GLU A 75 -2.64 -5.23 5.52
CA GLU A 75 -2.74 -6.56 6.12
C GLU A 75 -3.04 -7.57 5.02
N GLN A 76 -2.25 -8.63 4.90
CA GLN A 76 -2.51 -9.69 3.94
C GLN A 76 -3.88 -10.34 4.22
N VAL A 77 -4.65 -10.60 3.18
CA VAL A 77 -5.94 -11.29 3.28
C VAL A 77 -5.92 -12.59 2.47
N ASP A 78 -6.30 -13.70 3.11
CA ASP A 78 -6.35 -15.02 2.46
C ASP A 78 -7.57 -15.16 1.52
N GLN A 79 -8.63 -14.40 1.77
CA GLN A 79 -9.82 -14.32 0.93
C GLN A 79 -10.29 -12.87 0.81
N VAL A 80 -10.34 -12.34 -0.41
CA VAL A 80 -11.05 -11.10 -0.68
C VAL A 80 -12.53 -11.47 -0.80
N GLU A 81 -13.33 -11.20 0.23
CA GLU A 81 -14.78 -11.25 0.10
C GLU A 81 -15.19 -10.33 -1.07
N ASN A 82 -15.65 -10.92 -2.17
CA ASN A 82 -15.95 -10.28 -3.47
C ASN A 82 -14.76 -10.02 -4.43
N SER A 83 -13.79 -10.94 -4.52
CA SER A 83 -12.83 -10.92 -5.64
C SER A 83 -13.53 -11.17 -6.98
N PRO A 84 -13.36 -10.33 -8.03
CA PRO A 84 -13.83 -10.63 -9.39
C PRO A 84 -13.00 -11.74 -10.08
N PHE A 85 -11.98 -12.26 -9.39
CA PHE A 85 -11.12 -13.35 -9.86
C PHE A 85 -11.50 -14.71 -9.25
N LEU A 86 -12.61 -14.79 -8.51
CA LEU A 86 -13.25 -16.04 -8.06
C LEU A 86 -14.35 -16.46 -9.04
#